data_AF-A0A954JDE8-F1
#
_entry.id   AF-A0A954JDE8-F1
#
_cell.length_a   1.000
_cell.length_b   1.000
_cell.length_c   1.000
_cell.angle_alpha   90.00
_cell.angle_beta   90.00
_cell.angle_gamma   90.00
#
_symmetry.space_group_name_H-M   'P 1'
#
loop_
_entity.id
_entity.type
_entity.pdbx_description
1 polymer ?
#
loop_
_entity_poly.entity_id
_entity_poly.type
_entity_poly.pdbx_seq_one_letter_code
_entity_poly.pdbx_strand_id
1 'polypeptide(L)'
;VPNSSNARDTRQFSHARLRRLRADVLMDSVVMATGVPRGFSGFPEGTRAIDFYPRVAGDTNRPTFGDSFFETFGRASRGTICACETKKEPTLSQTLHLSVGDTLQPRLKANGELKQMVESRGSAEEVITELYIKALSRKPTREELTGLLQLVGEQSQVTTPYEDIFWGLMNSTEFTFNH
;
A
#
# COMPACT_ATOMS: atom_id res chain seq x y z
N VAL A 1 8.47 -12.21 -17.07
CA VAL A 1 9.45 -13.14 -16.45
C VAL A 1 10.63 -13.31 -17.41
N PRO A 2 11.88 -13.16 -16.95
CA PRO A 2 13.06 -13.32 -17.82
C PRO A 2 13.20 -14.76 -18.34
N ASN A 3 13.75 -14.90 -19.55
CA ASN A 3 14.14 -16.17 -20.16
C ASN A 3 15.69 -16.28 -20.19
N SER A 4 16.21 -17.41 -20.67
CA SER A 4 17.66 -17.69 -20.66
C SER A 4 18.50 -16.64 -21.41
N SER A 5 17.96 -16.01 -22.46
CA SER A 5 18.70 -15.03 -23.27
C SER A 5 18.66 -13.62 -22.71
N ASN A 6 17.64 -13.25 -21.92
CA ASN A 6 17.48 -11.91 -21.38
C ASN A 6 17.59 -11.81 -19.84
N ALA A 7 17.89 -12.91 -19.15
CA ALA A 7 18.02 -12.95 -17.68
C ALA A 7 19.03 -11.94 -17.11
N ARG A 8 20.08 -11.60 -17.87
CA ARG A 8 21.10 -10.62 -17.46
C ARG A 8 20.92 -9.25 -18.09
N ASP A 9 19.84 -9.04 -18.85
CA ASP A 9 19.62 -7.74 -19.48
C ASP A 9 19.22 -6.70 -18.42
N THR A 10 20.11 -5.74 -18.24
CA THR A 10 19.96 -4.65 -17.27
C THR A 10 19.70 -3.30 -17.93
N ARG A 11 19.74 -3.24 -19.27
CA ARG A 11 19.76 -1.98 -20.03
C ARG A 11 18.60 -1.84 -21.00
N GLN A 12 18.14 -2.93 -21.61
CA GLN A 12 17.13 -2.89 -22.67
C GLN A 12 15.70 -3.11 -22.16
N PHE A 13 15.47 -3.04 -20.84
CA PHE A 13 14.15 -3.15 -20.23
C PHE A 13 13.35 -4.39 -20.67
N SER A 14 14.01 -5.49 -21.05
CA SER A 14 13.35 -6.72 -21.51
C SER A 14 12.44 -7.38 -20.47
N HIS A 15 12.57 -6.99 -19.20
CA HIS A 15 11.71 -7.40 -18.11
C HIS A 15 11.60 -6.31 -17.04
N ALA A 16 10.49 -6.31 -16.32
CA ALA A 16 10.30 -5.45 -15.16
C ALA A 16 11.29 -5.83 -14.05
N ARG A 17 11.85 -4.81 -13.40
CA ARG A 17 12.67 -4.96 -12.21
C ARG A 17 11.83 -4.60 -11.02
N LEU A 18 11.98 -5.37 -9.95
CA LEU A 18 11.38 -5.06 -8.68
C LEU A 18 11.79 -3.64 -8.24
N ARG A 19 10.81 -2.75 -8.10
CA ARG A 19 11.02 -1.36 -7.70
C ARG A 19 10.15 -1.04 -6.50
N ARG A 20 10.78 -0.55 -5.45
CA ARG A 20 10.02 -0.10 -4.28
C ARG A 20 9.16 1.11 -4.62
N LEU A 21 7.92 1.11 -4.14
CA LEU A 21 7.06 2.28 -4.23
C LEU A 21 7.63 3.44 -3.41
N ARG A 22 7.57 4.65 -3.97
CA ARG A 22 7.86 5.87 -3.21
C ARG A 22 6.77 6.05 -2.15
N ALA A 23 7.08 6.79 -1.07
CA ALA A 23 6.14 7.04 0.02
C ALA A 23 4.77 7.56 -0.46
N ASP A 24 4.77 8.56 -1.32
CA ASP A 24 3.55 9.14 -1.92
C ASP A 24 2.74 8.10 -2.70
N VAL A 25 3.40 7.35 -3.57
CA VAL A 25 2.74 6.30 -4.36
C VAL A 25 2.22 5.18 -3.46
N LEU A 26 2.97 4.76 -2.45
CA LEU A 26 2.55 3.73 -1.50
C LEU A 26 1.29 4.16 -0.74
N MET A 27 1.24 5.42 -0.27
CA MET A 27 0.06 5.94 0.41
C MET A 27 -1.15 5.99 -0.53
N ASP A 28 -0.97 6.46 -1.76
CA ASP A 28 -2.04 6.49 -2.76
C ASP A 28 -2.53 5.07 -3.11
N SER A 29 -1.63 4.10 -3.20
CA SER A 29 -1.97 2.68 -3.39
C SER A 29 -2.79 2.13 -2.21
N VAL A 30 -2.42 2.45 -0.97
CA VAL A 30 -3.19 2.05 0.22
C VAL A 30 -4.59 2.68 0.23
N VAL A 31 -4.69 3.98 -0.08
CA VAL A 31 -5.98 4.68 -0.16
C VAL A 31 -6.85 4.08 -1.26
N MET A 32 -6.28 3.80 -2.43
CA MET A 32 -7.00 3.20 -3.54
C MET A 32 -7.46 1.76 -3.24
N ALA A 33 -6.61 0.95 -2.60
CA ALA A 33 -6.94 -0.43 -2.26
C ALA A 33 -8.05 -0.49 -1.19
N THR A 34 -7.95 0.36 -0.16
CA THR A 34 -8.91 0.37 0.97
C THR A 34 -10.20 1.14 0.67
N GLY A 35 -10.18 2.04 -0.31
CA GLY A 35 -11.29 2.95 -0.61
C GLY A 35 -11.52 4.02 0.47
N VAL A 36 -10.61 4.13 1.45
CA VAL A 36 -10.75 5.06 2.58
C VAL A 36 -9.81 6.24 2.38
N PRO A 37 -10.32 7.46 2.14
CA PRO A 37 -9.49 8.62 1.84
C PRO A 37 -8.59 8.99 3.02
N ARG A 38 -7.41 9.55 2.71
CA ARG A 38 -6.53 10.18 3.71
C ARG A 38 -6.69 11.69 3.63
N GLY A 39 -6.99 12.31 4.77
CA GLY A 39 -6.94 13.76 4.91
C GLY A 39 -5.50 14.25 5.05
N PHE A 40 -5.18 15.36 4.39
CA PHE A 40 -3.90 16.05 4.54
C PHE A 40 -4.13 17.48 5.05
N SER A 41 -3.42 17.88 6.09
CA SER A 41 -3.59 19.20 6.71
C SER A 41 -3.34 20.32 5.70
N GLY A 42 -4.26 21.28 5.60
CA GLY A 42 -4.17 22.40 4.67
C GLY A 42 -4.50 22.06 3.20
N PHE A 43 -5.07 20.89 2.95
CA PHE A 43 -5.54 20.45 1.63
C PHE A 43 -7.01 20.02 1.71
N PRO A 44 -7.78 20.12 0.60
CA PRO A 44 -9.13 19.62 0.56
C PRO A 44 -9.17 18.09 0.74
N GLU A 45 -10.31 17.57 1.21
CA GLU A 45 -10.54 16.13 1.28
C GLU A 45 -10.38 15.47 -0.09
N GLY A 46 -9.86 14.24 -0.11
CA GLY A 46 -9.60 13.51 -1.35
C GLY A 46 -8.33 13.93 -2.10
N THR A 47 -7.53 14.85 -1.54
CA THR A 47 -6.20 15.15 -2.10
C THR A 47 -5.32 13.90 -2.11
N ARG A 48 -4.69 13.61 -3.25
CA ARG A 48 -3.76 12.49 -3.38
C ARG A 48 -2.43 12.79 -2.69
N ALA A 49 -1.80 11.77 -2.14
CA ALA A 49 -0.49 11.86 -1.50
C ALA A 49 0.60 12.37 -2.45
N ILE A 50 0.50 12.06 -3.75
CA ILE A 50 1.39 12.59 -4.79
C ILE A 50 1.27 14.11 -4.98
N ASP A 51 0.07 14.66 -4.76
CA ASP A 51 -0.21 16.09 -4.91
C ASP A 51 0.02 16.87 -3.60
N PHE A 52 0.14 16.15 -2.47
CA PHE A 52 0.47 16.74 -1.18
C PHE A 52 1.90 17.30 -1.18
N TYR A 53 2.06 18.50 -0.64
CA TYR A 53 3.36 19.11 -0.35
C TYR A 53 3.32 19.82 1.00
N PRO A 54 4.44 19.81 1.76
CA PRO A 54 4.51 20.54 3.02
C PRO A 54 4.29 22.03 2.77
N ARG A 55 3.21 22.58 3.33
CA ARG A 55 2.95 24.03 3.33
C ARG A 55 3.63 24.62 4.56
N VAL A 56 4.69 25.41 4.35
CA VAL A 56 5.36 26.15 5.43
C VAL A 56 5.30 27.63 5.10
N ALA A 57 4.83 28.44 6.05
CA ALA A 57 4.90 29.89 5.94
C ALA A 57 6.32 30.33 6.32
N GLY A 58 7.14 30.66 5.33
CA GLY A 58 8.35 31.48 5.49
C GLY A 58 9.57 30.89 6.23
N ASP A 59 9.43 29.82 7.02
CA ASP A 59 10.56 29.19 7.72
C ASP A 59 11.04 27.93 6.97
N THR A 60 12.17 28.05 6.28
CA THR A 60 12.85 26.94 5.58
C THR A 60 13.99 26.35 6.40
N ASN A 61 14.17 26.72 7.68
CA ASN A 61 15.33 26.30 8.46
C ASN A 61 15.26 24.84 8.96
N ARG A 62 14.11 24.17 8.85
CA ARG A 62 13.94 22.77 9.26
C ARG A 62 13.30 21.92 8.17
N PRO A 63 13.73 20.65 8.01
CA PRO A 63 13.07 19.72 7.09
C PRO A 63 11.62 19.55 7.53
N THR A 64 10.69 19.94 6.65
CA THR A 64 9.25 19.82 6.93
C THR A 64 8.67 18.75 6.03
N PHE A 65 8.27 17.62 6.62
CA PHE A 65 7.66 16.51 5.87
C PHE A 65 6.15 16.68 5.72
N GLY A 66 5.53 17.50 6.58
CA GLY A 66 4.09 17.78 6.61
C GLY A 66 3.23 16.65 7.17
N ASP A 67 3.71 15.40 7.13
CA ASP A 67 3.06 14.20 7.66
C ASP A 67 4.14 13.21 8.14
N SER A 68 3.92 12.56 9.29
CA SER A 68 4.85 11.59 9.91
C SER A 68 5.08 10.36 9.04
N PHE A 69 4.10 10.00 8.20
CA PHE A 69 4.23 8.92 7.23
C PHE A 69 5.32 9.27 6.21
N PHE A 70 5.31 10.47 5.64
CA PHE A 70 6.28 10.86 4.63
C PHE A 70 7.72 10.94 5.17
N GLU A 71 7.87 11.33 6.43
CA GLU A 71 9.15 11.26 7.14
C GLU A 71 9.65 9.82 7.27
N THR A 72 8.80 8.92 7.77
CA THR A 72 9.13 7.50 8.01
C THR A 72 9.52 6.78 6.71
N PHE A 73 8.80 7.06 5.62
CA PHE A 73 9.03 6.44 4.31
C PHE A 73 10.05 7.19 3.44
N GLY A 74 10.77 8.16 4.03
CA GLY A 74 11.95 8.76 3.41
C GLY A 74 11.66 9.71 2.25
N ARG A 75 10.48 10.35 2.22
CA ARG A 75 10.19 11.40 1.24
C ARG A 75 11.04 12.64 1.55
N ALA A 76 11.58 13.29 0.53
CA ALA A 76 12.33 14.54 0.72
C ALA A 76 11.47 15.63 1.40
N SER A 77 12.09 16.36 2.32
CA SER A 77 11.50 17.49 3.04
C SER A 77 11.37 18.76 2.19
N ARG A 78 11.97 18.74 0.98
CA ARG A 78 12.08 19.90 0.06
C ARG A 78 12.87 21.08 0.64
N GLY A 79 13.62 20.87 1.72
CA GLY A 79 14.59 21.85 2.23
C GLY A 79 15.87 21.94 1.41
N THR A 80 16.17 20.93 0.59
CA THR A 80 17.36 20.89 -0.28
C THR A 80 17.02 20.50 -1.72
N ILE A 81 17.93 20.81 -2.66
CA ILE A 81 17.81 20.41 -4.08
C ILE A 81 18.34 18.97 -4.30
N CYS A 82 18.90 18.31 -3.28
CA CYS A 82 19.55 17.02 -3.47
C CYS A 82 18.52 15.91 -3.73
N ALA A 83 18.64 15.25 -4.89
CA ALA A 83 17.89 14.02 -5.17
C ALA A 83 18.21 12.89 -4.17
N CYS A 84 19.38 12.96 -3.51
CA CYS A 84 19.83 12.01 -2.49
C CYS A 84 19.01 12.06 -1.19
N GLU A 85 18.23 13.11 -0.96
CA GLU A 85 17.44 13.27 0.27
C GLU A 85 16.30 12.23 0.36
N THR A 86 15.81 11.75 -0.79
CA THR A 86 14.78 10.71 -0.82
C THR A 86 15.41 9.34 -0.55
N LYS A 87 15.08 8.74 0.60
CA LYS A 87 15.57 7.41 0.99
C LYS A 87 14.67 6.33 0.42
N LYS A 88 15.27 5.29 -0.17
CA LYS A 88 14.54 4.17 -0.78
C LYS A 88 14.79 2.85 -0.05
N GLU A 89 15.83 2.80 0.79
CA GLU A 89 16.21 1.62 1.54
C GLU A 89 15.12 1.21 2.53
N PRO A 90 14.79 -0.10 2.63
CA PRO A 90 13.87 -0.60 3.64
C PRO A 90 14.46 -0.43 5.03
N THR A 91 13.65 0.03 5.96
CA THR A 91 14.01 0.14 7.38
C THR A 91 13.02 -0.63 8.24
N LEU A 92 13.48 -1.11 9.40
CA LEU A 92 12.61 -1.75 10.38
C LEU A 92 11.45 -0.84 10.80
N SER A 93 11.71 0.46 10.95
CA SER A 93 10.68 1.45 11.29
C SER A 93 9.57 1.53 10.24
N GLN A 94 9.89 1.41 8.95
CA GLN A 94 8.88 1.39 7.88
C GLN A 94 8.02 0.12 7.95
N THR A 95 8.64 -1.05 8.17
CA THR A 95 7.90 -2.31 8.33
C THR A 95 6.98 -2.25 9.54
N LEU A 96 7.48 -1.81 10.69
CA LEU A 96 6.69 -1.64 11.91
C LEU A 96 5.55 -0.65 11.73
N HIS A 97 5.77 0.44 10.99
CA HIS A 97 4.73 1.41 10.68
C HIS A 97 3.61 0.82 9.81
N LEU A 98 3.91 -0.05 8.84
CA LEU A 98 2.85 -0.73 8.07
C LEU A 98 2.11 -1.76 8.92
N SER A 99 2.82 -2.52 9.74
CA SER A 99 2.22 -3.63 10.49
C SER A 99 1.40 -3.15 11.69
N VAL A 100 1.92 -2.18 12.46
CA VAL A 100 1.35 -1.74 13.75
C VAL A 100 0.90 -0.28 13.73
N GLY A 101 1.34 0.51 12.75
CA GLY A 101 1.01 1.92 12.68
C GLY A 101 -0.45 2.20 12.29
N ASP A 102 -0.77 3.49 12.28
CA ASP A 102 -2.08 4.06 11.98
C ASP A 102 -2.40 4.13 10.47
N THR A 103 -1.49 3.63 9.63
CA THR A 103 -1.67 3.65 8.18
C THR A 103 -2.69 2.61 7.71
N LEU A 104 -2.65 1.37 8.19
CA LEU A 104 -3.53 0.31 7.68
C LEU A 104 -4.72 0.02 8.58
N GLN A 105 -4.48 -0.20 9.88
CA GLN A 105 -5.49 -0.76 10.78
C GLN A 105 -6.76 0.10 10.89
N PRO A 106 -6.70 1.44 11.04
CA PRO A 106 -7.93 2.26 11.10
C PRO A 106 -8.72 2.25 9.79
N ARG A 107 -8.03 2.13 8.64
CA ARG A 107 -8.67 2.12 7.31
C ARG A 107 -9.38 0.80 7.04
N LEU A 108 -8.76 -0.31 7.43
CA LEU A 108 -9.38 -1.63 7.33
C LEU A 108 -10.64 -1.72 8.20
N LYS A 109 -10.59 -1.15 9.40
CA LYS A 109 -11.75 -1.07 10.32
C LYS A 109 -12.81 -0.06 9.91
N ALA A 110 -12.51 0.85 8.98
CA ALA A 110 -13.42 1.94 8.62
C ALA A 110 -14.67 1.48 7.83
N ASN A 111 -14.92 0.17 7.71
CA ASN A 111 -16.13 -0.39 7.09
C ASN A 111 -16.42 0.22 5.71
N GLY A 112 -15.37 0.55 4.95
CA GLY A 112 -15.46 1.13 3.62
C GLY A 112 -15.80 0.08 2.56
N GLU A 113 -14.98 0.02 1.53
CA GLU A 113 -15.23 -0.86 0.38
C GLU A 113 -15.24 -2.35 0.75
N LEU A 114 -14.44 -2.76 1.76
CA LEU A 114 -14.37 -4.14 2.23
C LEU A 114 -15.74 -4.65 2.72
N LYS A 115 -16.42 -3.85 3.53
CA LYS A 115 -17.74 -4.22 4.06
C LYS A 115 -18.76 -4.36 2.93
N GLN A 116 -18.75 -3.41 1.99
CA GLN A 116 -19.61 -3.47 0.81
C GLN A 116 -19.33 -4.72 -0.04
N MET A 117 -18.06 -5.13 -0.18
CA MET A 117 -17.70 -6.35 -0.89
C MET A 117 -18.21 -7.60 -0.19
N VAL A 118 -18.09 -7.68 1.14
CA VAL A 118 -18.59 -8.82 1.93
C VAL A 118 -20.12 -8.88 1.93
N GLU A 119 -20.81 -7.74 1.94
CA GLU A 119 -22.28 -7.68 1.93
C GLU A 119 -22.90 -7.91 0.53
N SER A 120 -22.23 -7.44 -0.54
CA SER A 120 -22.75 -7.52 -1.91
C SER A 120 -22.42 -8.83 -2.64
N ARG A 121 -21.38 -9.55 -2.20
CA ARG A 121 -20.92 -10.77 -2.88
C ARG A 121 -21.33 -12.02 -2.10
N GLY A 122 -21.73 -13.05 -2.84
CA GLY A 122 -22.34 -14.25 -2.25
C GLY A 122 -21.34 -15.28 -1.75
N SER A 123 -20.09 -15.27 -2.24
CA SER A 123 -19.09 -16.30 -1.90
C SER A 123 -17.79 -15.71 -1.35
N ALA A 124 -17.22 -16.38 -0.34
CA ALA A 124 -15.92 -16.00 0.23
C ALA A 124 -14.79 -16.04 -0.80
N GLU A 125 -14.87 -16.95 -1.77
CA GLU A 125 -13.92 -17.06 -2.89
C GLU A 125 -13.91 -15.79 -3.76
N GLU A 126 -15.08 -15.25 -4.08
CA GLU A 126 -15.18 -14.00 -4.85
C GLU A 126 -14.59 -12.82 -4.08
N VAL A 127 -14.88 -12.72 -2.77
CA VAL A 127 -14.34 -11.65 -1.93
C VAL A 127 -12.82 -11.74 -1.85
N ILE A 128 -12.26 -12.92 -1.56
CA ILE A 128 -10.81 -13.13 -1.51
C ILE A 128 -10.16 -12.80 -2.85
N THR A 129 -10.76 -13.24 -3.97
CA THR A 129 -10.23 -12.96 -5.31
C THR A 129 -10.18 -11.46 -5.60
N GLU A 130 -11.21 -10.72 -5.22
CA GLU A 130 -11.26 -9.27 -5.39
C GLU A 130 -10.19 -8.56 -4.53
N LEU A 131 -9.98 -8.99 -3.29
CA LEU A 131 -8.93 -8.45 -2.42
C LEU A 131 -7.54 -8.62 -3.03
N TYR A 132 -7.27 -9.79 -3.63
CA TYR A 132 -6.01 -10.03 -4.35
C TYR A 132 -5.86 -9.12 -5.56
N ILE A 133 -6.92 -8.90 -6.33
CA ILE A 133 -6.87 -8.02 -7.50
C ILE A 133 -6.63 -6.57 -7.04
N LYS A 134 -7.32 -6.11 -6.00
CA LYS A 134 -7.15 -4.76 -5.46
C LYS A 134 -5.77 -4.51 -4.86
N ALA A 135 -5.24 -5.48 -4.12
CA ALA A 135 -3.94 -5.34 -3.46
C ALA A 135 -2.78 -5.60 -4.42
N LEU A 136 -2.82 -6.70 -5.17
CA LEU A 136 -1.67 -7.26 -5.89
C LEU A 136 -1.86 -7.28 -7.42
N SER A 137 -3.01 -6.81 -7.94
CA SER A 137 -3.31 -6.80 -9.38
C SER A 137 -3.24 -8.17 -10.06
N ARG A 138 -3.43 -9.26 -9.30
CA ARG A 138 -3.50 -10.64 -9.79
C ARG A 138 -4.58 -11.43 -9.06
N LYS A 139 -4.90 -12.62 -9.56
CA LYS A 139 -5.75 -13.59 -8.83
C LYS A 139 -4.92 -14.41 -7.84
N PRO A 140 -5.52 -14.92 -6.76
CA PRO A 140 -4.85 -15.87 -5.87
C PRO A 140 -4.56 -17.18 -6.62
N THR A 141 -3.49 -17.87 -6.22
CA THR A 141 -3.26 -19.25 -6.67
C THR A 141 -4.26 -20.20 -6.00
N ARG A 142 -4.34 -21.45 -6.47
CA ARG A 142 -5.23 -22.45 -5.87
C ARG A 142 -4.84 -22.74 -4.42
N GLU A 143 -3.55 -22.78 -4.14
CA GLU A 143 -2.98 -23.03 -2.82
C GLU A 143 -3.28 -21.87 -1.86
N GLU A 144 -3.06 -20.62 -2.31
CA GLU A 144 -3.39 -19.41 -1.55
C GLU A 144 -4.89 -19.35 -1.25
N LEU A 145 -5.74 -19.57 -2.26
CA LEU A 145 -7.19 -19.55 -2.09
C LEU A 145 -7.66 -20.60 -1.08
N THR A 146 -7.14 -21.82 -1.18
CA THR A 146 -7.54 -22.92 -0.28
C THR A 146 -7.19 -22.60 1.17
N GLY A 147 -5.99 -22.08 1.44
CA GLY A 147 -5.58 -21.69 2.79
C GLY A 147 -6.41 -20.54 3.36
N LEU A 148 -6.78 -19.56 2.52
CA LEU A 148 -7.57 -18.41 2.96
C LEU A 148 -9.04 -18.75 3.18
N LEU A 149 -9.62 -19.65 2.39
CA LEU A 149 -10.97 -20.15 2.62
C LEU A 149 -11.09 -20.87 3.97
N GLN A 150 -10.04 -21.60 4.39
CA GLN A 150 -10.01 -22.22 5.73
C GLN A 150 -9.99 -21.17 6.85
N LEU A 151 -9.32 -20.03 6.64
CA LEU A 151 -9.28 -18.94 7.62
C LEU A 151 -10.65 -18.25 7.77
N VAL A 152 -11.38 -18.07 6.66
CA VAL A 152 -12.75 -17.51 6.69
C VAL A 152 -13.74 -18.50 7.31
N GLY A 153 -13.58 -19.79 7.04
CA GLY A 153 -14.46 -20.84 7.54
C GLY A 153 -15.90 -20.68 7.08
N GLU A 154 -16.85 -21.04 7.94
CA GLU A 154 -18.29 -20.96 7.63
C GLU A 154 -18.87 -19.54 7.80
N GLN A 155 -18.08 -18.60 8.35
CA GLN A 155 -18.52 -17.26 8.71
C GLN A 155 -18.29 -16.26 7.57
N SER A 156 -18.80 -16.57 6.38
CA SER A 156 -18.57 -15.77 5.16
C SER A 156 -19.05 -14.32 5.25
N GLN A 157 -19.97 -14.01 6.17
CA GLN A 157 -20.53 -12.68 6.40
C GLN A 157 -19.77 -11.84 7.44
N VAL A 158 -18.82 -12.43 8.18
CA VAL A 158 -18.02 -11.70 9.18
C VAL A 158 -16.85 -11.02 8.48
N THR A 159 -16.65 -9.72 8.71
CA THR A 159 -15.59 -8.94 8.03
C THR A 159 -14.19 -9.20 8.59
N THR A 160 -14.07 -9.58 9.86
CA THR A 160 -12.78 -9.72 10.57
C THR A 160 -11.75 -10.61 9.84
N PRO A 161 -12.10 -11.83 9.36
CA PRO A 161 -11.13 -12.66 8.63
C PRO A 161 -10.64 -11.97 7.35
N TYR A 162 -11.51 -11.24 6.65
CA TYR A 162 -11.12 -10.52 5.44
C TYR A 162 -10.28 -9.28 5.73
N GLU A 163 -10.49 -8.61 6.88
CA GLU A 163 -9.62 -7.53 7.35
C GLU A 163 -8.18 -8.04 7.57
N ASP A 164 -8.04 -9.21 8.21
CA ASP A 164 -6.73 -9.83 8.47
C ASP A 164 -6.05 -10.28 7.17
N ILE A 165 -6.81 -10.88 6.24
CA ILE A 165 -6.31 -11.23 4.90
C ILE A 165 -5.81 -9.98 4.18
N PHE A 166 -6.62 -8.91 4.17
CA PHE A 166 -6.28 -7.71 3.44
C PHE A 166 -5.08 -6.98 4.07
N TRP A 167 -4.99 -6.97 5.40
CA TRP A 167 -3.82 -6.50 6.13
C TRP A 167 -2.55 -7.28 5.75
N GLY A 168 -2.65 -8.61 5.66
CA GLY A 168 -1.54 -9.48 5.24
C GLY A 168 -1.08 -9.19 3.82
N LEU A 169 -2.02 -9.00 2.88
CA LEU A 169 -1.71 -8.65 1.49
C LEU A 169 -0.99 -7.30 1.40
N MET A 170 -1.45 -6.28 2.11
CA MET A 170 -0.82 -4.94 2.09
C MET A 170 0.55 -4.89 2.80
N ASN A 171 0.80 -5.77 3.75
CA ASN A 171 2.12 -5.92 4.39
C ASN A 171 3.07 -6.84 3.61
N SER A 172 2.60 -7.48 2.54
CA SER A 172 3.45 -8.35 1.74
C SER A 172 4.55 -7.57 1.01
N THR A 173 5.64 -8.27 0.70
CA THR A 173 6.69 -7.73 -0.16
C THR A 173 6.14 -7.44 -1.56
N GLU A 174 5.21 -8.26 -2.05
CA GLU A 174 4.56 -8.07 -3.35
C GLU A 174 3.80 -6.75 -3.43
N PHE A 175 3.18 -6.29 -2.34
CA PHE A 175 2.51 -4.98 -2.31
C PHE A 175 3.48 -3.80 -2.25
N THR A 176 4.53 -3.92 -1.43
CA THR A 176 5.50 -2.82 -1.21
C THR A 176 6.39 -2.57 -2.43
N PHE A 177 6.54 -3.60 -3.27
CA PHE A 177 7.38 -3.56 -4.46
C PHE A 177 6.54 -3.71 -5.72
N ASN A 178 6.60 -2.69 -6.58
CA ASN A 178 6.03 -2.78 -7.92
C ASN A 178 6.77 -3.85 -8.73
N HIS A 179 6.00 -4.76 -9.33
CA HIS A 179 6.49 -5.98 -9.98
C HIS A 179 6.49 -5.89 -11.51
#